data_AF-A0A9D7DEE4-F1
#
_entry.id   AF-A0A9D7DEE4-F1
#
_cell.length_a   1.000
_cell.length_b   1.000
_cell.length_c   1.000
_cell.angle_alpha   90.00
_cell.angle_beta   90.00
_cell.angle_gamma   90.00
#
_symmetry.space_group_name_H-M   'P 1'
#
loop_
_entity.id
_entity.type
_entity.pdbx_description
1 polymer ?
#
loop_
_entity_poly.entity_id
_entity_poly.type
_entity_poly.pdbx_seq_one_letter_code
_entity_poly.pdbx_strand_id
1 'polypeptide(L)'
;MRKQHDPSLVRSLIAALLIAASGSAFAQHQEAASATSVAFPAANAHSEAKLTARIIEAPNGTFGYEVLSDGALFVRQTNVPGRPGNNGCPKREQAEKLSALVIEKIQRGEMPPTVSQNELKALGL
;
A
#
# COMPACT_ATOMS: atom_id res chain seq x y z
N MET A 1 -37.92 37.37 -61.74
CA MET A 1 -37.05 38.14 -60.84
C MET A 1 -36.63 37.25 -59.67
N ARG A 2 -35.33 37.27 -59.36
CA ARG A 2 -34.60 36.74 -58.18
C ARG A 2 -34.39 35.23 -58.05
N LYS A 3 -33.09 34.88 -58.15
CA LYS A 3 -32.39 33.63 -57.82
C LYS A 3 -32.28 33.44 -56.31
N GLN A 4 -32.16 32.18 -55.86
CA GLN A 4 -31.17 31.58 -54.92
C GLN A 4 -31.80 30.29 -54.35
N HIS A 5 -31.37 29.08 -54.74
CA HIS A 5 -30.24 28.25 -54.27
C HIS A 5 -30.24 27.95 -52.75
N ASP A 6 -30.57 26.70 -52.41
CA ASP A 6 -29.85 25.89 -51.41
C ASP A 6 -30.06 24.38 -51.71
N PRO A 7 -28.98 23.60 -51.93
CA PRO A 7 -29.03 22.16 -52.09
C PRO A 7 -28.34 21.45 -50.91
N SER A 8 -29.08 20.71 -50.10
CA SER A 8 -28.48 19.75 -49.17
C SER A 8 -29.34 18.49 -48.97
N LEU A 9 -28.74 17.37 -49.38
CA LEU A 9 -28.99 15.98 -48.94
C LEU A 9 -30.47 15.52 -48.95
N VAL A 10 -31.02 14.96 -50.01
CA VAL A 10 -30.67 13.69 -50.66
C VAL A 10 -30.34 12.55 -49.67
N ARG A 11 -31.39 11.81 -49.30
CA ARG A 11 -31.51 10.33 -49.35
C ARG A 11 -30.41 9.48 -48.71
N SER A 12 -30.77 8.71 -47.69
CA SER A 12 -30.75 7.23 -47.72
C SER A 12 -30.99 6.68 -46.31
N LEU A 13 -32.04 5.90 -46.06
CA LEU A 13 -32.25 4.48 -46.40
C LEU A 13 -31.58 3.52 -45.39
N ILE A 14 -32.38 2.54 -44.94
CA ILE A 14 -32.00 1.17 -44.51
C ILE A 14 -31.49 1.07 -43.06
N ALA A 15 -31.89 0.10 -42.24
CA ALA A 15 -33.00 -0.84 -42.22
C ALA A 15 -32.97 -1.48 -40.83
N ALA A 16 -34.14 -1.83 -40.31
CA ALA A 16 -34.27 -2.76 -39.22
C ALA A 16 -33.86 -4.17 -39.68
N LEU A 17 -33.03 -4.86 -38.90
CA LEU A 17 -32.90 -6.32 -39.00
C LEU A 17 -32.74 -6.92 -37.61
N LEU A 18 -33.83 -7.49 -37.13
CA LEU A 18 -33.92 -8.43 -36.01
C LEU A 18 -33.32 -9.77 -36.44
N ILE A 19 -32.36 -10.29 -35.69
CA ILE A 19 -32.01 -11.73 -35.72
C ILE A 19 -32.10 -12.24 -34.28
N ALA A 20 -33.05 -13.15 -34.09
CA ALA A 20 -33.19 -13.99 -32.92
C ALA A 20 -32.41 -15.31 -33.12
N ALA A 21 -32.22 -16.03 -32.00
CA ALA A 21 -32.00 -17.48 -31.86
C ALA A 21 -30.58 -17.97 -31.51
N SER A 22 -30.48 -18.43 -30.25
CA SER A 22 -30.06 -19.79 -29.86
C SER A 22 -28.57 -20.15 -29.88
N GLY A 23 -28.06 -20.42 -28.67
CA GLY A 23 -26.84 -21.21 -28.48
C GLY A 23 -26.14 -20.84 -27.19
N SER A 24 -26.57 -21.41 -26.06
CA SER A 24 -25.84 -21.37 -24.80
C SER A 24 -24.51 -22.12 -24.96
N ALA A 25 -23.49 -21.42 -25.45
CA ALA A 25 -22.11 -21.84 -25.32
C ALA A 25 -21.76 -21.68 -23.83
N PHE A 26 -21.89 -22.77 -23.06
CA PHE A 26 -21.24 -22.88 -21.76
C PHE A 26 -19.73 -22.91 -22.05
N ALA A 27 -19.15 -21.70 -22.05
CA ALA A 27 -17.74 -21.48 -22.15
C ALA A 27 -17.04 -22.33 -21.08
N GLN A 28 -16.05 -23.10 -21.52
CA GLN A 28 -15.04 -23.70 -20.66
C GLN A 28 -14.44 -22.60 -19.77
N HIS A 29 -14.89 -22.52 -18.52
CA HIS A 29 -14.15 -21.78 -17.51
C HIS A 29 -12.95 -22.65 -17.13
N GLN A 30 -11.88 -22.45 -17.88
CA GLN A 30 -10.56 -22.90 -17.48
C GLN A 30 -10.14 -21.96 -16.35
N GLU A 31 -10.44 -22.37 -15.11
CA GLU A 31 -9.89 -21.80 -13.90
C GLU A 31 -8.37 -22.05 -13.92
N ALA A 32 -7.65 -21.21 -14.65
CA ALA A 32 -6.23 -21.03 -14.45
C ALA A 32 -6.09 -20.46 -13.05
N ALA A 33 -5.91 -21.35 -12.08
CA ALA A 33 -5.38 -21.02 -10.77
C ALA A 33 -4.00 -20.40 -10.99
N SER A 34 -3.99 -19.08 -11.20
CA SER A 34 -2.85 -18.22 -10.95
C SER A 34 -2.54 -18.38 -9.47
N ALA A 35 -1.71 -19.38 -9.17
CA ALA A 35 -0.94 -19.40 -7.95
C ALA A 35 0.04 -18.23 -8.03
N THR A 36 -0.46 -17.03 -7.76
CA THR A 36 0.39 -15.92 -7.32
C THR A 36 0.98 -16.40 -6.01
N SER A 37 2.17 -16.99 -6.08
CA SER A 37 2.98 -17.24 -4.90
C SER A 37 3.13 -15.90 -4.20
N VAL A 38 2.58 -15.79 -2.99
CA VAL A 38 2.80 -14.64 -2.13
C VAL A 38 4.26 -14.73 -1.70
N ALA A 39 5.17 -14.27 -2.58
CA ALA A 39 6.57 -14.15 -2.26
C ALA A 39 6.69 -13.06 -1.20
N PHE A 40 7.23 -13.40 -0.03
CA PHE A 40 7.60 -12.39 0.95
C PHE A 40 8.58 -11.41 0.28
N PRO A 41 8.41 -10.09 0.47
CA PRO A 41 9.35 -9.11 -0.04
C PRO A 41 10.77 -9.52 0.36
N ALA A 42 11.68 -9.55 -0.60
CA ALA A 42 13.08 -9.82 -0.31
C ALA A 42 13.57 -8.82 0.75
N ALA A 43 14.41 -9.28 1.68
CA ALA A 43 14.88 -8.49 2.81
C ALA A 43 15.48 -7.12 2.41
N ASN A 44 16.01 -7.02 1.19
CA ASN A 44 16.64 -5.82 0.64
C ASN A 44 15.72 -4.95 -0.22
N ALA A 45 14.44 -5.32 -0.38
CA ALA A 45 13.50 -4.57 -1.23
C ALA A 45 13.32 -3.11 -0.80
N HIS A 46 13.66 -2.79 0.46
CA HIS A 46 13.55 -1.45 1.04
C HIS A 46 14.89 -0.83 1.44
N SER A 47 16.03 -1.46 1.13
CA SER A 47 17.37 -0.94 1.51
C SER A 47 17.71 0.37 0.79
N GLU A 48 17.26 0.52 -0.45
CA GLU A 48 17.45 1.73 -1.28
C GLU A 48 16.24 2.68 -1.22
N ALA A 49 15.16 2.28 -0.55
CA ALA A 49 13.93 3.06 -0.48
C ALA A 49 14.13 4.30 0.40
N LYS A 50 13.44 5.40 0.07
CA LYS A 50 13.44 6.58 0.93
C LYS A 50 12.59 6.30 2.16
N LEU A 51 13.24 5.93 3.26
CA LEU A 51 12.58 5.71 4.55
C LEU A 51 12.44 7.03 5.32
N THR A 52 11.25 7.27 5.84
CA THR A 52 10.96 8.42 6.72
C THR A 52 10.17 7.96 7.93
N ALA A 53 10.42 8.56 9.09
CA ALA A 53 9.67 8.29 10.31
C ALA A 53 8.77 9.47 10.67
N ARG A 54 7.60 9.16 11.23
CA ARG A 54 6.75 10.14 11.91
C ARG A 54 6.25 9.59 13.23
N ILE A 55 6.12 10.47 14.21
CA ILE A 55 5.63 10.10 15.54
C ILE A 55 4.11 10.23 15.59
N ILE A 56 3.49 9.24 16.19
CA ILE A 56 2.03 9.18 16.36
C ILE A 56 1.69 9.09 17.84
N GLU A 57 0.51 9.58 18.19
CA GLU A 57 -0.08 9.30 19.49
C GLU A 57 -0.48 7.82 19.56
N ALA A 58 -0.26 7.23 20.74
CA ALA A 58 -0.59 5.86 21.06
C ALA A 58 -1.50 5.82 22.31
N PRO A 59 -2.14 4.67 22.62
CA PRO A 59 -3.02 4.55 23.77
C PRO A 59 -2.39 5.03 25.09
N ASN A 60 -3.23 5.46 26.03
CA ASN A 60 -2.83 5.87 27.38
C ASN A 60 -1.85 7.06 27.42
N GLY A 61 -1.93 7.97 26.42
CA GLY A 61 -1.07 9.16 26.36
C GLY A 61 0.39 8.85 26.06
N THR A 62 0.67 7.72 25.42
CA THR A 62 2.01 7.32 25.01
C THR A 62 2.27 7.67 23.54
N PHE A 63 3.48 7.39 23.05
CA PHE A 63 3.91 7.69 21.70
C PHE A 63 4.32 6.43 20.94
N GLY A 64 3.83 6.28 19.73
CA GLY A 64 4.28 5.28 18.76
C GLY A 64 4.99 5.94 17.59
N TYR A 65 5.31 5.15 16.57
CA TYR A 65 5.88 5.67 15.33
C TYR A 65 5.32 4.96 14.11
N GLU A 66 5.41 5.65 12.99
CA GLU A 66 5.19 5.09 11.67
C GLU A 66 6.44 5.28 10.83
N VAL A 67 6.85 4.21 10.14
CA VAL A 67 7.89 4.27 9.11
C VAL A 67 7.19 4.21 7.76
N LEU A 68 7.50 5.16 6.89
CA LEU A 68 7.03 5.20 5.51
C LEU A 68 8.19 4.84 4.59
N SER A 69 7.94 3.96 3.63
CA SER A 69 8.86 3.62 2.54
C SER A 69 8.33 4.22 1.26
N ASP A 70 9.09 5.15 0.66
CA ASP A 70 8.68 5.92 -0.53
C ASP A 70 7.30 6.58 -0.38
N GLY A 71 6.99 7.03 0.84
CA GLY A 71 5.73 7.68 1.17
C GLY A 71 4.56 6.72 1.46
N ALA A 72 4.72 5.42 1.27
CA ALA A 72 3.73 4.41 1.66
C ALA A 72 3.97 3.95 3.12
N LEU A 73 2.90 3.77 3.90
CA LEU A 73 3.00 3.24 5.26
C LEU A 73 3.60 1.83 5.24
N PHE A 74 4.75 1.66 5.90
CA PHE A 74 5.48 0.40 5.93
C PHE A 74 5.41 -0.27 7.31
N VAL A 75 5.70 0.48 8.37
CA VAL A 75 5.57 0.02 9.76
C VAL A 75 4.66 0.97 10.50
N ARG A 76 3.69 0.45 11.25
CA ARG A 76 2.91 1.20 12.23
C ARG A 76 3.04 0.52 13.58
N GLN A 77 3.80 1.13 14.48
CA GLN A 77 4.07 0.57 15.79
C GLN A 77 3.53 1.50 16.88
N THR A 78 2.45 1.08 17.54
CA THR A 78 1.84 1.84 18.64
C THR A 78 2.34 1.43 20.02
N ASN A 79 3.02 0.29 20.14
CA ASN A 79 3.56 -0.24 21.40
C ASN A 79 5.07 -0.48 21.30
N VAL A 80 5.75 -0.62 22.44
CA VAL A 80 7.21 -0.87 22.44
C VAL A 80 7.49 -2.33 22.04
N PRO A 81 8.27 -2.59 20.98
CA PRO A 81 8.64 -3.96 20.58
C PRO A 81 9.32 -4.71 21.72
N GLY A 82 9.05 -6.01 21.86
CA GLY A 82 9.70 -6.85 22.87
C GLY A 82 9.29 -6.56 24.32
N ARG A 83 8.30 -5.68 24.56
CA ARG A 83 7.69 -5.45 25.88
C ARG A 83 6.26 -5.96 25.94
N PRO A 84 5.85 -6.54 27.08
CA PRO A 84 4.45 -6.88 27.29
C PRO A 84 3.60 -5.61 27.42
N GLY A 85 2.38 -5.67 26.90
CA GLY A 85 1.38 -4.61 26.98
C GLY A 85 1.15 -3.85 25.67
N ASN A 86 0.26 -2.86 25.74
CA ASN A 86 -0.23 -2.10 24.57
C ASN A 86 0.21 -0.62 24.59
N ASN A 87 1.14 -0.28 25.48
CA ASN A 87 1.65 1.07 25.63
C ASN A 87 2.87 1.31 24.73
N GLY A 88 2.92 2.50 24.15
CA GLY A 88 4.08 3.00 23.42
C GLY A 88 5.15 3.57 24.35
N CYS A 89 6.03 4.38 23.77
CA CYS A 89 7.05 5.12 24.48
C CYS A 89 6.41 6.20 25.37
N PRO A 90 6.87 6.40 26.62
CA PRO A 90 6.31 7.42 27.50
C PRO A 90 6.67 8.86 27.06
N LYS A 91 7.72 9.04 26.27
CA LYS A 91 8.14 10.34 25.73
C LYS A 91 8.24 10.31 24.20
N ARG A 92 7.97 11.46 23.57
CA ARG A 92 8.06 11.62 22.12
C ARG A 92 9.47 11.35 21.61
N GLU A 93 10.49 11.86 22.30
CA GLU A 93 11.90 11.73 21.92
C GLU A 93 12.37 10.27 21.94
N GLN A 94 11.78 9.43 22.79
CA GLN A 94 12.07 7.99 22.81
C GLN A 94 11.46 7.28 21.60
N ALA A 95 10.25 7.65 21.18
CA ALA A 95 9.65 7.14 19.96
C ALA A 95 10.45 7.57 18.71
N GLU A 96 11.00 8.79 18.70
CA GLU A 96 11.89 9.28 17.63
C GLU A 96 13.14 8.41 17.51
N LYS A 97 13.86 8.22 18.62
CA LYS A 97 15.06 7.37 18.64
C LYS A 97 14.76 5.91 18.26
N LEU A 98 13.65 5.36 18.75
CA LEU A 98 13.24 3.99 18.44
C LEU A 98 12.91 3.83 16.94
N SER A 99 12.19 4.80 16.36
CA SER A 99 11.88 4.80 14.93
C SER A 99 13.14 4.91 14.06
N ALA A 100 14.13 5.70 14.49
CA ALA A 100 15.41 5.83 13.81
C ALA A 100 16.20 4.52 13.82
N LEU A 101 16.25 3.82 14.96
CA LEU A 101 16.88 2.50 15.06
C LEU A 101 16.21 1.48 14.12
N VAL A 102 14.88 1.53 14.01
CA VAL A 102 14.13 0.64 13.12
C VAL A 102 14.41 0.96 11.65
N ILE A 103 14.46 2.24 11.27
CA ILE A 103 14.87 2.66 9.93
C ILE A 103 16.27 2.13 9.59
N GLU A 104 17.22 2.29 10.51
CA GLU A 104 18.60 1.81 10.32
C GLU A 104 18.62 0.29 10.08
N LYS A 105 17.85 -0.48 10.86
CA LYS A 105 17.72 -1.93 10.68
C LYS A 105 17.13 -2.32 9.33
N ILE A 106 16.07 -1.62 8.90
CA ILE A 106 15.45 -1.86 7.59
C ILE A 106 16.44 -1.55 6.47
N GLN A 107 17.21 -0.47 6.58
CA GLN A 107 18.25 -0.12 5.59
C GLN A 107 19.33 -1.20 5.48
N ARG A 108 19.71 -1.81 6.62
CA ARG A 108 20.64 -2.94 6.66
C ARG A 108 20.06 -4.27 6.14
N GLY A 109 18.77 -4.31 5.76
CA GLY A 109 18.09 -5.53 5.31
C GLY A 109 17.73 -6.48 6.46
N GLU A 110 17.72 -6.02 7.71
CA GLU A 110 17.29 -6.84 8.85
C GLU A 110 15.75 -6.92 8.89
N MET A 111 15.19 -7.98 8.30
CA MET A 111 13.75 -8.19 8.21
C MET A 111 13.31 -9.50 8.89
N PRO A 112 12.32 -9.47 9.82
CA PRO A 112 11.66 -8.27 10.36
C PRO A 112 12.60 -7.48 11.29
N PRO A 113 12.46 -6.14 11.35
CA PRO A 113 13.31 -5.29 12.18
C PRO A 113 13.05 -5.62 13.66
N THR A 114 13.99 -6.35 14.26
CA THR A 114 13.88 -6.79 15.65
C THR A 114 14.66 -5.84 16.55
N VAL A 115 14.01 -5.36 17.61
CA VAL A 115 14.64 -4.51 18.63
C VAL A 115 14.87 -5.35 19.89
N SER A 116 16.13 -5.48 20.29
CA SER A 116 16.55 -6.20 21.49
C SER A 116 16.32 -5.39 22.76
N GLN A 117 16.26 -6.07 23.90
CA GLN A 117 16.16 -5.39 25.20
C GLN A 117 17.33 -4.45 25.49
N ASN A 118 18.54 -4.77 25.03
CA ASN A 118 19.71 -3.93 25.26
C ASN A 118 19.61 -2.61 24.47
N GLU A 119 19.13 -2.69 23.22
CA GLU A 119 18.87 -1.49 22.41
C GLU A 119 17.79 -0.61 23.06
N LEU A 120 16.69 -1.20 23.56
CA LEU A 120 15.66 -0.44 24.29
C LEU A 120 16.24 0.30 25.50
N LYS A 121 17.03 -0.39 26.32
CA LYS A 121 17.70 0.21 27.50
C LYS A 121 18.62 1.35 27.10
N ALA A 122 19.37 1.21 26.01
CA ALA A 122 20.24 2.26 25.49
C ALA A 122 19.46 3.52 25.03
N LEU A 123 18.22 3.33 24.55
CA LEU A 123 17.30 4.42 24.23
C LEU A 123 16.60 5.02 25.46
N GLY A 124 16.88 4.49 26.66
CA GLY A 124 16.25 4.87 27.92
C GLY A 124 14.80 4.42 28.04
N LEU A 125 14.41 3.40 27.27
CA LEU A 125 13.12 2.73 27.41
C LEU A 125 13.22 1.69 28.50
#